data_AF-A0A2U8I3C6-F1
#
_entry.id   AF-A0A2U8I3C6-F1
#
_cell.length_a   1.000
_cell.length_b   1.000
_cell.length_c   1.000
_cell.angle_alpha   90.00
_cell.angle_beta   90.00
_cell.angle_gamma   90.00
#
_symmetry.space_group_name_H-M   'P 1'
#
loop_
_entity.id
_entity.type
_entity.pdbx_description
1 polymer ?
#
loop_
_entity_poly.entity_id
_entity_poly.type
_entity_poly.pdbx_seq_one_letter_code
_entity_poly.pdbx_strand_id
1 'polypeptide(L)'
;MTNIDITQFPELREVFPELTAVQFETAMLFALGVSQKDIALLRSVSYPAVKQTLASAKLKFELYSLHGLFTVFHVRLALFALKGCRKR
;
A
#
# COMPACT_ATOMS: atom_id res chain seq x y z
N MET A 1 10.10 3.42 16.26
CA MET A 1 9.60 2.82 15.00
C MET A 1 10.53 3.27 13.90
N THR A 2 11.14 2.35 13.17
CA THR A 2 11.92 2.69 11.96
C THR A 2 11.01 3.40 10.97
N ASN A 3 11.36 4.62 10.55
CA ASN A 3 10.62 5.35 9.53
C ASN A 3 10.77 4.60 8.20
N ILE A 4 9.76 3.83 7.81
CA ILE A 4 9.70 3.23 6.47
C ILE A 4 9.26 4.34 5.51
N ASP A 5 10.24 4.92 4.82
CA ASP A 5 9.99 5.90 3.78
C ASP A 5 9.82 5.20 2.43
N ILE A 6 8.57 4.91 2.09
CA ILE A 6 8.20 4.22 0.85
C ILE A 6 8.54 5.06 -0.39
N THR A 7 8.70 6.39 -0.24
CA THR A 7 9.04 7.27 -1.36
C THR A 7 10.43 6.98 -1.94
N GLN A 8 11.29 6.29 -1.19
CA GLN A 8 12.63 5.86 -1.62
C GLN A 8 12.61 4.71 -2.64
N PHE A 9 11.46 4.10 -2.90
CA PHE A 9 11.32 2.96 -3.80
C PHE A 9 10.29 3.24 -4.91
N PRO A 10 10.59 4.13 -5.87
CA PRO A 10 9.66 4.54 -6.91
C PRO A 10 9.19 3.37 -7.79
N GLU A 11 10.00 2.33 -7.94
CA GLU A 11 9.67 1.13 -8.73
C GLU A 11 8.50 0.35 -8.11
N LEU A 12 8.32 0.42 -6.79
CA LEU A 12 7.17 -0.22 -6.13
C LEU A 12 5.85 0.42 -6.56
N ARG A 13 5.86 1.70 -6.93
CA ARG A 13 4.67 2.37 -7.42
C ARG A 13 4.25 1.85 -8.80
N GLU A 14 5.21 1.47 -9.64
CA GLU A 14 4.93 0.91 -10.98
C GLU A 14 4.16 -0.40 -10.91
N VAL A 15 4.21 -1.10 -9.76
CA VAL A 15 3.44 -2.34 -9.50
C VAL A 15 1.95 -2.07 -9.26
N PHE A 16 1.57 -0.82 -8.99
CA PHE A 16 0.19 -0.40 -8.67
C PHE A 16 -0.25 0.82 -9.48
N PRO A 17 -0.27 0.74 -10.82
CA PRO A 17 -0.64 1.85 -11.69
C PRO A 17 -2.09 2.35 -11.48
N GLU A 18 -2.96 1.53 -10.88
CA GLU A 18 -4.36 1.85 -10.63
C GLU A 18 -4.56 2.82 -9.46
N LEU A 19 -3.53 3.04 -8.65
CA LEU A 19 -3.58 3.85 -7.43
C LEU A 19 -2.94 5.22 -7.64
N THR A 20 -3.55 6.24 -7.02
CA THR A 20 -2.88 7.53 -6.86
C THR A 20 -1.72 7.42 -5.84
N ALA A 21 -0.84 8.42 -5.80
CA ALA A 21 0.27 8.49 -4.83
C ALA A 21 -0.21 8.25 -3.39
N VAL A 22 -1.27 8.98 -3.02
CA VAL A 22 -1.86 8.97 -1.68
C VAL A 22 -2.49 7.62 -1.37
N GLN A 23 -3.17 7.00 -2.35
CA GLN A 23 -3.76 5.68 -2.20
C GLN A 23 -2.68 4.61 -2.03
N PHE A 24 -1.63 4.66 -2.87
CA PHE A 24 -0.50 3.75 -2.81
C PHE A 24 0.23 3.82 -1.48
N GLU A 25 0.65 5.01 -1.02
CA GLU A 25 1.36 5.18 0.25
C GLU A 25 0.54 4.64 1.43
N THR A 26 -0.76 4.98 1.48
CA THR A 26 -1.64 4.53 2.56
C THR A 26 -1.83 3.01 2.54
N ALA A 27 -2.08 2.45 1.36
CA ALA A 27 -2.30 1.01 1.20
C ALA A 27 -1.02 0.20 1.40
N MET A 28 0.15 0.76 1.07
CA MET A 28 1.46 0.15 1.32
C MET A 28 1.75 0.07 2.82
N LEU A 29 1.59 1.18 3.57
CA LEU A 29 1.75 1.14 5.03
C LEU A 29 0.78 0.14 5.67
N PHE A 30 -0.46 0.08 5.18
CA PHE A 30 -1.44 -0.90 5.63
C PHE A 30 -1.02 -2.35 5.33
N ALA A 31 -0.48 -2.59 4.13
CA ALA A 31 0.07 -3.89 3.74
C ALA A 31 1.29 -4.28 4.59
N LEU A 32 2.11 -3.32 5.02
CA LEU A 32 3.22 -3.57 5.94
C LEU A 32 2.79 -3.83 7.40
N GLY A 33 1.48 -3.89 7.67
CA GLY A 33 0.93 -4.19 8.99
C GLY A 33 0.79 -2.98 9.90
N VAL A 34 1.00 -1.76 9.40
CA VAL A 34 0.82 -0.54 10.19
C VAL A 34 -0.67 -0.31 10.46
N SER A 35 -1.03 -0.02 11.71
CA SER A 35 -2.42 0.23 12.07
C SER A 35 -2.94 1.52 11.40
N GLN A 36 -4.22 1.57 11.04
CA GLN A 36 -4.81 2.76 10.43
C GLN A 36 -4.67 4.04 11.28
N LYS A 37 -4.59 3.90 12.61
CA LYS A 37 -4.34 5.04 13.52
C LYS A 37 -2.89 5.52 13.39
N ASP A 38 -1.94 4.61 13.35
CA ASP A 38 -0.53 4.97 13.19
C ASP A 38 -0.25 5.51 11.80
N ILE A 39 -0.93 5.01 10.75
CA ILE A 39 -0.88 5.58 9.41
C ILE A 39 -1.36 7.04 9.42
N ALA A 40 -2.42 7.35 10.18
CA ALA A 40 -2.93 8.71 10.29
C ALA A 40 -1.87 9.65 10.89
N LEU A 41 -1.16 9.18 11.93
CA LEU A 41 -0.04 9.90 12.55
C LEU A 41 1.14 10.05 11.59
N LEU A 42 1.60 8.95 10.96
CA LEU A 42 2.75 8.93 10.05
C LEU A 42 2.55 9.81 8.83
N ARG A 43 1.33 9.84 8.27
CA ARG A 43 0.99 10.64 7.10
C ARG A 43 0.47 12.04 7.46
N SER A 44 0.39 12.38 8.75
CA SER A 44 -0.16 13.66 9.23
C SER A 44 -1.56 13.98 8.66
N VAL A 45 -2.44 12.97 8.63
CA VAL A 45 -3.83 13.08 8.16
C VAL A 45 -4.81 12.57 9.21
N SER A 46 -6.10 12.83 9.04
CA SER A 46 -7.12 12.33 9.97
C SER A 46 -7.36 10.82 9.81
N TYR A 47 -7.71 10.14 10.91
CA TYR A 47 -8.09 8.72 10.88
C TYR A 47 -9.25 8.40 9.90
N PRO A 48 -10.31 9.24 9.81
CA PRO A 48 -11.32 9.09 8.75
C PRO A 48 -10.76 9.19 7.33
N ALA A 49 -9.79 10.08 7.08
CA ALA A 49 -9.15 10.21 5.77
C ALA A 49 -8.37 8.93 5.39
N VAL A 50 -7.70 8.28 6.35
CA VAL A 50 -7.05 6.98 6.12
C VAL A 50 -8.09 5.91 5.73
N LYS A 51 -9.19 5.82 6.48
CA LYS A 51 -10.28 4.88 6.19
C LYS A 51 -10.87 5.09 4.80
N GLN A 52 -11.16 6.34 4.44
CA GLN A 52 -11.70 6.69 3.13
C GLN A 52 -10.69 6.39 2.01
N THR A 53 -9.42 6.69 2.25
CA THR A 53 -8.35 6.40 1.27
C THR A 53 -8.25 4.89 1.02
N LEU A 54 -8.19 4.06 2.07
CA LEU A 54 -8.16 2.60 1.93
C LEU A 54 -9.42 2.04 1.28
N ALA A 55 -10.60 2.57 1.62
CA ALA A 55 -11.85 2.19 0.97
C ALA A 55 -11.84 2.51 -0.53
N SER A 56 -11.35 3.70 -0.92
CA SER A 56 -11.23 4.10 -2.32
C SER A 56 -10.19 3.28 -3.08
N ALA A 57 -9.06 2.94 -2.45
CA ALA A 57 -8.02 2.10 -3.03
C ALA A 57 -8.52 0.65 -3.24
N LYS A 58 -9.28 0.12 -2.26
CA LYS A 58 -9.93 -1.19 -2.36
C LYS A 58 -10.83 -1.31 -3.59
N LEU A 59 -11.60 -0.26 -3.89
CA LEU A 59 -12.50 -0.24 -5.05
C LEU A 59 -11.76 -0.25 -6.39
N LYS A 60 -10.50 0.22 -6.45
CA LYS A 60 -9.67 0.16 -7.68
C LYS A 60 -9.33 -1.26 -8.11
N PHE A 61 -9.41 -2.21 -7.19
CA PHE A 61 -9.15 -3.63 -7.45
C PHE A 61 -10.45 -4.47 -7.42
N GLU A 62 -11.62 -3.83 -7.38
CA GLU A 62 -12.92 -4.51 -7.31
C GLU A 62 -13.07 -5.43 -6.07
N LEU A 63 -12.44 -5.06 -4.97
CA LEU A 63 -12.38 -5.88 -3.76
C LEU A 63 -13.47 -5.50 -2.75
N TYR A 64 -14.02 -6.52 -2.07
CA TYR A 64 -15.07 -6.32 -1.06
C TYR A 64 -14.50 -6.13 0.36
N SER A 65 -13.28 -6.61 0.64
CA SER A 65 -12.65 -6.52 1.97
C SER A 65 -11.28 -5.84 1.96
N LEU A 66 -10.90 -5.22 3.09
CA LEU A 66 -9.54 -4.69 3.29
C LEU A 66 -8.49 -5.82 3.32
N HIS A 67 -8.89 -7.01 3.75
CA HIS A 67 -8.03 -8.19 3.65
C HIS A 67 -7.68 -8.52 2.20
N GLY A 68 -8.64 -8.39 1.27
CA GLY A 68 -8.34 -8.53 -0.16
C GLY A 68 -7.28 -7.52 -0.62
N LEU A 69 -7.39 -6.26 -0.21
CA LEU A 69 -6.42 -5.22 -0.57
C LEU A 69 -5.02 -5.57 -0.05
N PHE A 70 -4.94 -6.04 1.20
CA PHE A 70 -3.70 -6.54 1.80
C PHE A 70 -3.11 -7.70 0.99
N THR A 71 -3.93 -8.67 0.59
CA THR A 71 -3.49 -9.84 -0.20
C THR A 71 -2.96 -9.43 -1.57
N VAL A 72 -3.64 -8.53 -2.29
CA VAL A 72 -3.17 -8.04 -3.60
C VAL A 72 -1.80 -7.38 -3.49
N PHE A 73 -1.57 -6.57 -2.45
CA PHE A 73 -0.27 -5.96 -2.20
C PHE A 73 0.82 -7.01 -1.99
N HIS A 74 0.58 -8.00 -1.13
CA HIS A 74 1.56 -9.06 -0.87
C HIS A 74 1.87 -9.89 -2.09
N VAL A 75 0.84 -10.32 -2.83
CA VAL A 75 1.03 -11.13 -4.04
C VAL A 75 1.83 -10.35 -5.09
N ARG A 76 1.45 -9.10 -5.37
CA ARG A 76 2.14 -8.30 -6.38
C ARG A 76 3.58 -7.98 -5.99
N LEU A 77 3.84 -7.61 -4.73
CA LEU A 77 5.20 -7.36 -4.23
C LEU A 77 6.06 -8.62 -4.22
N ALA A 78 5.52 -9.77 -3.82
CA ALA A 78 6.23 -11.04 -3.86
C ALA A 78 6.60 -11.42 -5.30
N LEU A 79 5.66 -11.30 -6.25
CA LEU A 79 5.94 -11.55 -7.67
C LEU A 79 6.97 -10.57 -8.24
N PHE A 80 6.93 -9.29 -7.85
CA PHE A 80 7.92 -8.30 -8.22
C PHE A 80 9.32 -8.67 -7.71
N ALA A 81 9.45 -9.02 -6.43
CA ALA A 81 10.72 -9.45 -5.83
C ALA A 81 11.25 -10.73 -6.51
N LEU A 82 10.40 -11.73 -6.75
CA LEU A 82 10.77 -12.98 -7.42
C LEU A 82 11.22 -12.77 -8.87
N LYS A 83 10.58 -11.85 -9.62
CA LYS A 83 11.04 -11.47 -10.97
C LYS A 83 12.44 -10.87 -10.94
N GLY A 84 12.76 -10.07 -9.91
CA GLY A 84 14.11 -9.53 -9.69
C GLY A 84 15.15 -10.62 -9.43
N CYS A 85 14.79 -11.68 -8.69
CA CYS A 85 15.69 -12.80 -8.41
C CYS A 85 16.05 -13.61 -9.66
N ARG A 86 15.16 -13.70 -10.66
CA ARG A 86 15.41 -14.47 -11.90
C ARG A 86 16.41 -13.80 -12.85
N LYS A 87 16.73 -12.51 -12.64
CA LYS A 87 17.69 -11.74 -13.45
C LYS A 87 19.12 -11.74 -12.86
N ARG A 88 19.38 -12.48 -11.78
CA ARG A 88 20.71 -12.64 -11.19
C ARG A 88 21.28 -14.01 -11.49
#